data_AF-A0A9Y2AZ25-F1
#
_entry.id   AF-A0A9Y2AZ25-F1
#
_cell.length_a   1.000
_cell.length_b   1.000
_cell.length_c   1.000
_cell.angle_alpha   90.00
_cell.angle_beta   90.00
_cell.angle_gamma   90.00
#
_symmetry.space_group_name_H-M   'P 1'
#
loop_
_entity.id
_entity.type
_entity.pdbx_description
1 polymer ?
#
loop_
_entity_poly.entity_id
_entity_poly.type
_entity_poly.pdbx_seq_one_letter_code
_entity_poly.pdbx_strand_id
1 'polypeptide(L)'
;MMTAAHQVAPSIGWSLRYSHARVEQLDGDVAQERRLAGEGYWQVGAWRASLSAAHTSAAALIDPGAASDRAIRLSAAVSFQPPSLPGLAVGLRIADPDRLASSAFLAPDAPLGLRAQDQARGLLLSASLLW
;
A
#
# COMPACT_ATOMS: atom_id res chain seq x y z
N MET A 1 -16.90 -1.88 -0.52
CA MET A 1 -15.66 -1.49 0.19
C MET A 1 -16.06 -0.68 1.42
N MET A 2 -15.39 -0.86 2.55
CA MET A 2 -15.62 -0.07 3.77
C MET A 2 -14.33 0.62 4.18
N THR A 3 -14.41 1.89 4.57
CA THR A 3 -13.25 2.67 5.03
C THR A 3 -13.62 3.43 6.30
N ALA A 4 -12.74 3.41 7.28
CA ALA A 4 -12.77 4.26 8.46
C ALA A 4 -11.48 5.09 8.47
N ALA A 5 -11.56 6.38 8.76
CA ALA A 5 -10.40 7.23 8.91
C ALA A 5 -10.61 8.16 10.09
N HIS A 6 -9.55 8.46 10.81
CA HIS A 6 -9.61 9.36 11.95
C HIS A 6 -8.33 10.16 12.09
N GLN A 7 -8.51 11.44 12.36
CA GLN A 7 -7.45 12.38 12.68
C GLN A 7 -7.30 12.41 14.21
N VAL A 8 -6.21 11.86 14.73
CA VAL A 8 -5.95 11.86 16.19
C VAL A 8 -5.39 13.22 16.62
N ALA A 9 -4.55 13.82 15.78
CA ALA A 9 -3.99 15.16 15.97
C ALA A 9 -3.74 15.80 14.59
N PRO A 10 -3.50 17.12 14.48
CA PRO A 10 -3.18 17.76 13.20
C PRO A 10 -2.00 17.10 12.45
N SER A 11 -1.08 16.50 13.21
CA SER A 11 0.11 15.79 12.72
C SER A 11 -0.05 14.27 12.65
N ILE A 12 -1.13 13.68 13.15
CA ILE A 12 -1.27 12.21 13.27
C ILE A 12 -2.66 11.78 12.80
N GLY A 13 -2.69 10.82 11.89
CA GLY A 13 -3.94 10.20 11.46
C GLY A 13 -3.78 8.72 11.16
N TRP A 14 -4.91 8.04 11.11
CA TRP A 14 -4.97 6.66 10.67
C TRP A 14 -6.18 6.41 9.78
N SER A 15 -6.08 5.37 8.95
CA SER A 15 -7.17 4.84 8.17
C SER A 15 -7.17 3.31 8.22
N LEU A 16 -8.35 2.73 8.13
CA LEU A 16 -8.59 1.31 8.04
C LEU A 16 -9.52 1.09 6.86
N ARG A 17 -9.19 0.14 6.01
CA ARG A 17 -9.94 -0.19 4.80
C ARG A 17 -10.16 -1.70 4.72
N TYR A 18 -11.41 -2.08 4.52
CA TYR A 18 -11.81 -3.44 4.24
C TYR A 18 -12.33 -3.54 2.80
N SER A 19 -11.76 -4.45 2.03
CA SER A 19 -12.22 -4.78 0.69
C SER A 19 -12.47 -6.28 0.56
N HIS A 20 -13.47 -6.60 -0.25
CA HIS A 20 -13.86 -7.95 -0.60
C HIS A 20 -14.05 -7.98 -2.11
N ALA A 21 -13.36 -8.90 -2.77
CA ALA A 21 -13.45 -9.11 -4.21
C ALA A 21 -13.73 -10.59 -4.48
N ARG A 22 -14.63 -10.84 -5.43
CA ARG A 22 -14.87 -12.16 -6.00
C ARG A 22 -14.14 -12.20 -7.34
N VAL A 23 -13.21 -13.13 -7.49
CA VAL A 23 -12.41 -13.30 -8.70
C VAL A 23 -12.80 -14.65 -9.32
N GLU A 24 -13.32 -14.61 -10.54
CA GLU A 24 -13.55 -15.82 -11.33
C GLU A 24 -12.21 -16.25 -11.93
N GLN A 25 -11.80 -17.48 -11.62
CA GLN A 25 -10.61 -18.09 -12.20
C GLN A 25 -10.95 -18.72 -13.55
N LEU A 26 -9.96 -18.82 -14.44
CA LEU A 26 -10.15 -19.37 -15.79
C LEU A 26 -10.67 -20.82 -15.79
N ASP A 27 -10.41 -21.58 -14.73
CA ASP A 27 -10.90 -22.96 -14.58
C ASP A 27 -12.38 -23.04 -14.12
N GLY A 28 -13.07 -21.91 -14.01
CA GLY A 28 -14.46 -21.82 -13.58
C GLY A 28 -14.64 -21.82 -12.05
N ASP A 29 -13.54 -21.90 -11.29
CA ASP A 29 -13.57 -21.76 -9.83
C ASP A 29 -13.66 -20.29 -9.41
N VAL A 30 -14.20 -20.06 -8.21
CA VAL A 30 -14.44 -18.73 -7.67
C VAL A 30 -13.55 -18.53 -6.46
N ALA A 31 -12.52 -17.70 -6.62
CA ALA A 31 -11.69 -17.26 -5.52
C ALA A 31 -12.30 -16.03 -4.83
N GLN A 32 -12.32 -16.04 -3.50
CA GLN A 32 -12.69 -14.88 -2.70
C GLN A 32 -11.45 -14.25 -2.08
N GLU A 33 -11.20 -13.00 -2.42
CA GLU A 33 -10.14 -12.20 -1.81
C GLU A 33 -10.75 -11.26 -0.76
N ARG A 34 -10.33 -11.42 0.50
CA ARG A 34 -10.64 -10.47 1.58
C ARG A 34 -9.36 -9.78 1.99
N ARG A 35 -9.39 -8.46 2.05
CA ARG A 35 -8.26 -7.62 2.47
C ARG A 35 -8.70 -6.67 3.56
N LEU A 36 -7.93 -6.64 4.64
CA LEU A 36 -8.00 -5.61 5.67
C LEU A 36 -6.68 -4.84 5.66
N ALA A 37 -6.71 -3.55 5.39
CA ALA A 37 -5.54 -2.70 5.34
C ALA A 37 -5.66 -1.57 6.36
N GLY A 38 -4.66 -1.38 7.19
CA GLY A 38 -4.50 -0.23 8.07
C GLY A 38 -3.34 0.64 7.62
N GLU A 39 -3.48 1.95 7.72
CA GLU A 39 -2.43 2.92 7.47
C GLU A 39 -2.43 3.95 8.60
N GLY A 40 -1.26 4.25 9.13
CA GLY A 40 -1.03 5.36 10.05
C GLY A 40 0.00 6.31 9.46
N TYR A 41 -0.16 7.59 9.71
CA TYR A 41 0.83 8.60 9.35
C TYR A 41 1.09 9.57 10.49
N TRP A 42 2.30 10.10 10.47
CA TRP A 42 2.75 11.18 11.33
C TRP A 42 3.49 12.22 10.49
N GLN A 43 3.23 13.51 10.74
CA GLN A 43 3.85 14.61 10.02
C GLN A 43 4.28 15.73 10.97
N VAL A 44 5.54 16.12 10.92
CA VAL A 44 6.08 17.25 11.68
C VAL A 44 7.00 18.08 10.78
N GLY A 45 6.61 19.34 10.57
CA GLY A 45 7.31 20.24 9.66
C GLY A 45 7.39 19.66 8.25
N ALA A 46 8.61 19.56 7.74
CA ALA A 46 8.94 18.98 6.43
C ALA A 46 8.91 17.45 6.39
N TRP A 47 8.83 16.79 7.54
CA TRP A 47 8.93 15.33 7.65
C TRP A 47 7.56 14.68 7.70
N ARG A 48 7.41 13.58 6.97
CA ARG A 48 6.24 12.71 7.06
C ARG A 48 6.69 11.25 7.12
N ALA A 49 6.20 10.53 8.11
CA ALA A 49 6.35 9.09 8.22
C ALA A 49 4.98 8.42 8.02
N SER A 50 4.98 7.24 7.41
CA SER A 50 3.79 6.41 7.25
C SER A 50 4.12 4.95 7.47
N LEU A 51 3.18 4.23 8.05
CA LEU A 51 3.23 2.79 8.23
C LEU A 51 1.90 2.24 7.71
N SER A 52 1.96 1.26 6.82
CA SER A 52 0.80 0.51 6.38
C SER A 52 0.98 -0.98 6.62
N ALA A 53 -0.11 -1.63 6.98
CA ALA A 53 -0.18 -3.07 7.19
C ALA A 53 -1.41 -3.60 6.46
N ALA A 54 -1.29 -4.70 5.73
CA ALA A 54 -2.43 -5.33 5.06
C ALA A 54 -2.44 -6.83 5.33
N HIS A 55 -3.58 -7.34 5.80
CA HIS A 55 -3.85 -8.75 5.94
C HIS A 55 -4.74 -9.24 4.80
N THR A 56 -4.37 -10.35 4.17
CA THR A 56 -5.07 -10.93 3.01
C THR A 56 -5.33 -12.41 3.24
N SER A 57 -6.58 -12.86 3.13
CA SER A 57 -6.96 -14.24 3.48
C SER A 57 -6.63 -15.29 2.42
N ALA A 58 -6.61 -14.92 1.13
CA ALA A 58 -6.25 -15.80 0.01
C ALA A 58 -5.95 -14.95 -1.22
N ALA A 59 -4.86 -15.24 -1.95
CA ALA A 59 -4.57 -14.61 -3.23
C ALA A 59 -5.09 -15.52 -4.34
N ALA A 60 -5.98 -15.02 -5.20
CA ALA A 60 -6.60 -15.80 -6.28
C ALA A 60 -5.60 -16.26 -7.36
N LEU A 61 -4.37 -15.72 -7.36
CA LEU A 61 -3.33 -15.96 -8.37
C LEU A 61 -2.23 -16.93 -7.91
N ILE A 62 -2.32 -17.51 -6.71
CA ILE A 62 -1.29 -18.42 -6.19
C ILE A 62 -1.80 -19.86 -6.25
N ASP A 63 -0.94 -20.72 -6.81
CA ASP A 63 -1.05 -22.18 -6.79
C ASP A 63 -1.47 -22.67 -5.38
N PRO A 64 -2.54 -23.46 -5.22
CA PRO A 64 -3.00 -23.95 -3.92
C PRO A 64 -1.92 -24.71 -3.11
N GLY A 65 -0.83 -25.14 -3.75
CA GLY A 65 0.35 -25.74 -3.09
C GLY A 65 1.41 -24.75 -2.60
N ALA A 66 1.34 -23.47 -2.99
CA ALA A 66 2.30 -22.43 -2.64
C ALA A 66 1.69 -21.39 -1.69
N ALA A 67 0.92 -21.85 -0.69
CA ALA A 67 0.43 -21.04 0.41
C ALA A 67 1.61 -20.34 1.11
N SER A 68 1.94 -19.14 0.64
CA SER A 68 2.87 -18.24 1.29
C SER A 68 2.25 -17.88 2.63
N ASP A 69 2.76 -18.51 3.68
CA ASP A 69 2.44 -18.41 5.12
C ASP A 69 2.48 -16.98 5.71
N ARG A 70 2.61 -15.96 4.86
CA ARG A 70 2.63 -14.54 5.27
C ARG A 70 1.40 -13.82 4.75
N ALA A 71 0.29 -14.02 5.45
CA ALA A 71 -0.96 -13.33 5.21
C ALA A 71 -0.90 -11.83 5.55
N ILE A 72 0.12 -11.38 6.30
CA ILE A 72 0.34 -9.98 6.71
C ILE A 72 1.47 -9.36 5.89
N ARG A 73 1.21 -8.19 5.32
CA ARG A 73 2.15 -7.35 4.57
C ARG A 73 2.39 -6.05 5.31
N LEU A 74 3.61 -5.55 5.27
CA LEU A 74 3.98 -4.29 5.89
C LEU A 74 4.65 -3.38 4.87
N SER A 75 4.36 -2.08 4.97
CA SER A 75 5.14 -1.05 4.30
C SER A 75 5.40 0.11 5.23
N ALA A 76 6.62 0.62 5.25
CA ALA A 76 6.96 1.85 5.97
C ALA A 76 7.56 2.84 4.99
N ALA A 77 7.23 4.12 5.12
CA ALA A 77 7.86 5.17 4.34
C ALA A 77 8.15 6.40 5.20
N VAL A 78 9.26 7.06 4.90
CA VAL A 78 9.62 8.37 5.44
C VAL A 78 9.94 9.29 4.28
N SER A 79 9.36 10.48 4.28
CA SER A 79 9.60 11.51 3.28
C SER A 79 9.92 12.85 3.91
N PHE A 80 10.74 13.62 3.21
CA PHE A 80 11.11 14.99 3.51
C PHE A 80 10.74 15.91 2.35
N GLN A 81 9.96 16.94 2.63
CA GLN A 81 9.57 17.98 1.69
C GLN A 81 9.92 19.35 2.30
N PRO A 82 11.00 20.01 1.84
CA PRO A 82 11.43 21.27 2.41
C PRO A 82 10.39 22.37 2.14
N PRO A 83 10.01 23.18 3.14
CA PRO A 83 9.04 24.27 2.95
C PRO A 83 9.55 25.36 1.99
N SER A 84 10.86 25.51 1.86
CA SER A 84 11.50 26.47 0.94
C SER A 84 11.54 25.99 -0.51
N LEU A 85 11.31 24.69 -0.76
CA LEU A 85 11.35 24.06 -2.09
C LEU A 85 10.18 23.08 -2.20
N PRO A 86 8.93 23.58 -2.33
CA PRO A 86 7.73 22.74 -2.31
C PRO A 86 7.68 21.72 -3.46
N GLY A 87 8.46 21.93 -4.52
CA GLY A 87 8.62 20.99 -5.63
C GLY A 87 9.59 19.83 -5.35
N LEU A 88 10.44 19.90 -4.31
CA LEU A 88 11.39 18.85 -3.96
C LEU A 88 10.78 17.91 -2.91
N ALA A 89 10.74 16.61 -3.20
CA ALA A 89 10.45 15.59 -2.20
C ALA A 89 11.49 14.47 -2.28
N VAL A 90 12.00 14.06 -1.11
CA VAL A 90 12.87 12.89 -0.98
C VAL A 90 12.17 11.89 -0.07
N GLY A 91 12.18 10.62 -0.43
CA GLY A 91 11.48 9.58 0.30
C GLY A 91 12.24 8.26 0.31
N LEU A 92 12.11 7.54 1.41
CA LEU A 92 12.56 6.17 1.57
C LEU A 92 11.35 5.31 1.89
N ARG A 93 11.17 4.20 1.17
CA ARG A 93 10.07 3.26 1.40
C ARG A 93 10.59 1.83 1.44
N ILE A 94 10.09 1.06 2.40
CA ILE A 94 10.24 -0.39 2.45
C ILE A 94 8.86 -0.98 2.22
N ALA A 95 8.74 -1.91 1.28
CA ALA A 95 7.47 -2.60 1.02
C ALA A 95 7.69 -4.10 0.80
N ASP A 96 6.79 -4.90 1.37
CA ASP A 96 6.57 -6.27 0.94
C ASP A 96 5.76 -6.29 -0.38
N PRO A 97 6.04 -7.20 -1.33
CA PRO A 97 5.41 -7.25 -2.65
C PRO A 97 3.91 -7.54 -2.57
N ASP A 98 3.13 -6.85 -3.41
CA ASP A 98 1.70 -7.11 -3.62
C ASP A 98 1.53 -8.17 -4.74
N ARG A 99 0.84 -9.27 -4.41
CA ARG A 99 0.54 -10.36 -5.35
C ARG A 99 -0.97 -10.59 -5.54
N LEU A 100 -1.81 -9.61 -5.17
CA LEU A 100 -3.27 -9.73 -5.36
C LEU A 100 -3.68 -9.30 -6.77
N ALA A 101 -4.72 -9.94 -7.31
CA ALA A 101 -5.37 -9.44 -8.52
C ALA A 101 -6.16 -8.16 -8.24
N SER A 102 -6.80 -8.07 -7.07
CA SER A 102 -7.67 -6.94 -6.67
C SER A 102 -6.93 -5.61 -6.48
N SER A 103 -5.62 -5.62 -6.20
CA SER A 103 -4.84 -4.39 -6.02
C SER A 103 -4.65 -3.60 -7.33
N ALA A 104 -4.55 -4.30 -8.47
CA ALA A 104 -4.47 -3.68 -9.80
C ALA A 104 -5.69 -2.82 -10.13
N PHE A 105 -6.86 -3.13 -9.56
CA PHE A 105 -8.12 -2.42 -9.79
C PHE A 105 -8.39 -1.29 -8.79
N LEU A 106 -7.59 -1.16 -7.72
CA LEU A 106 -7.85 -0.27 -6.58
C LEU A 106 -6.89 0.93 -6.48
N ALA A 107 -5.99 1.12 -7.43
CA ALA A 107 -4.97 2.18 -7.41
C ALA A 107 -5.17 3.25 -8.52
N PRO A 108 -6.26 4.03 -8.51
CA PRO A 108 -6.43 5.12 -9.46
C PRO A 108 -5.40 6.25 -9.27
N ASP A 109 -4.96 6.52 -8.04
CA ASP A 109 -4.20 7.75 -7.70
C ASP A 109 -2.70 7.56 -7.40
N ALA A 110 -2.11 6.39 -7.65
CA ALA A 110 -0.67 6.22 -7.50
C ALA A 110 0.05 6.75 -8.76
N PRO A 111 1.05 7.68 -8.63
CA PRO A 111 1.88 8.14 -9.74
C PRO A 111 2.36 6.96 -10.60
N LEU A 112 2.38 7.12 -11.93
CA LEU A 112 2.67 6.04 -12.90
C LEU A 112 3.96 5.25 -12.61
N GLY A 113 4.96 5.87 -11.96
CA GLY A 113 6.18 5.19 -11.53
C GLY A 113 6.01 4.16 -10.40
N LEU A 114 4.95 4.24 -9.60
CA LEU A 114 4.65 3.34 -8.47
C LEU A 114 3.87 2.09 -8.88
N ARG A 115 3.20 2.08 -10.04
CA ARG A 115 2.39 0.93 -10.49
C ARG A 115 3.24 -0.29 -10.90
N ALA A 116 4.49 -0.08 -11.31
CA ALA A 116 5.43 -1.15 -11.67
C ALA A 116 6.29 -1.65 -10.49
N GLN A 117 6.20 -1.01 -9.32
CA GLN A 117 7.12 -1.25 -8.18
C GLN A 117 6.62 -2.33 -7.20
N ASP A 118 5.40 -2.84 -7.37
CA ASP A 118 4.71 -3.67 -6.37
C ASP A 118 5.12 -5.16 -6.38
N GLN A 119 6.10 -5.57 -7.21
CA GLN A 119 6.38 -6.99 -7.45
C GLN A 119 7.62 -7.56 -6.71
N ALA A 120 8.41 -6.75 -6.00
CA ALA A 120 9.58 -7.23 -5.26
C ALA A 120 9.69 -6.64 -3.85
N ARG A 121 10.18 -7.44 -2.88
CA ARG A 121 10.62 -6.90 -1.58
C ARG A 121 11.75 -5.91 -1.87
N GLY A 122 11.56 -4.66 -1.50
CA GLY A 122 12.48 -3.60 -1.90
C GLY A 122 12.60 -2.48 -0.87
N LEU A 123 13.82 -1.98 -0.75
CA LEU A 123 14.09 -0.64 -0.27
C LEU A 123 14.09 0.28 -1.48
N LEU A 124 13.20 1.27 -1.48
CA LEU A 124 13.06 2.23 -2.57
C LEU A 124 13.45 3.61 -2.05
N LEU A 125 14.45 4.20 -2.68
CA LEU A 125 14.78 5.61 -2.54
C LEU A 125 14.13 6.37 -3.70
N SER A 126 13.29 7.34 -3.38
CA SER A 126 12.63 8.21 -4.35
C SER A 126 13.06 9.65 -4.16
N ALA A 127 13.30 10.36 -5.25
CA ALA A 127 13.43 11.80 -5.27
C ALA A 127 12.59 12.35 -6.41
N SER A 128 11.73 13.33 -6.13
CA SER A 128 10.95 14.02 -7.15
C SER A 128 11.24 15.52 -7.09
N LEU A 129 11.30 16.12 -8.27
CA LEU A 129 11.40 17.57 -8.45
C LEU A 129 10.27 17.98 -9.40
N LEU A 130 9.23 18.60 -8.87
CA LEU A 130 8.18 19.24 -9.66
C LEU A 130 8.59 20.71 -9.88
N TRP A 131 8.61 21.12 -11.13
CA TRP A 131 8.83 22.51 -11.55
C TRP A 131 7.51 23.26 -11.64
#